data_AF-A0A935VL14-F1
#
_entry.id   AF-A0A935VL14-F1
#
_cell.length_a   1.000
_cell.length_b   1.000
_cell.length_c   1.000
_cell.angle_alpha   90.00
_cell.angle_beta   90.00
_cell.angle_gamma   90.00
#
_symmetry.space_group_name_H-M   'P 1'
#
loop_
_entity.id
_entity.type
_entity.pdbx_description
1 polymer ?
#
loop_
_entity_poly.entity_id
_entity_poly.type
_entity_poly.pdbx_seq_one_letter_code
_entity_poly.pdbx_strand_id
1 'polypeptide(L)'
;MDSSIISALAKHHHKNIHTFSIGFKDEPFFDETDHAKSVAKHIGSHHHEFKLKNTDFLDNIHPFLNSIDEPFADSSALNVYILSQLTKKHVKVALSGDGADELFKGYNKHKAILLAKSRTSKMLTSAMHPLTNLMPKSRQGKLQNQSRKIDKFKKLIGHSDKVKQQFLAQLSDGQEANALLKKRQSSAYFNSLFKHSKTFHSFPLEDTFDLEVVLKMIC
;
A
#
# COMPACT_ATOMS: atom_id res chain seq x y z
N MET A 1 7.63 11.34 5.50
CA MET A 1 8.91 11.90 6.01
C MET A 1 9.96 11.92 4.91
N ASP A 2 10.10 10.82 4.18
CA ASP A 2 11.22 10.58 3.25
C ASP A 2 11.18 11.54 2.07
N SER A 3 10.01 11.68 1.41
CA SER A 3 9.79 12.66 0.36
C SER A 3 9.96 14.11 0.84
N SER A 4 9.69 14.39 2.12
CA SER A 4 9.89 15.72 2.72
C SER A 4 11.39 16.07 2.82
N ILE A 5 12.23 15.10 3.17
CA ILE A 5 13.69 15.28 3.21
C ILE A 5 14.22 15.51 1.79
N ILE A 6 13.83 14.66 0.83
CA ILE A 6 14.27 14.78 -0.56
C ILE A 6 13.84 16.12 -1.17
N SER A 7 12.59 16.55 -0.96
CA SER A 7 12.10 17.83 -1.48
C SER A 7 12.80 19.04 -0.84
N ALA A 8 13.10 19.00 0.46
CA ALA A 8 13.87 20.04 1.13
C ALA A 8 15.31 20.13 0.58
N LEU A 9 15.98 18.99 0.39
CA LEU A 9 17.32 18.95 -0.22
C LEU A 9 17.29 19.43 -1.67
N ALA A 10 16.31 18.99 -2.47
CA ALA A 10 16.14 19.46 -3.84
C ALA A 10 15.94 20.97 -3.90
N LYS A 11 15.15 21.55 -2.98
CA LYS A 11 14.95 23.00 -2.87
C LYS A 11 16.23 23.75 -2.49
N HIS A 12 17.08 23.14 -1.67
CA HIS A 12 18.36 23.73 -1.28
C HIS A 12 19.26 23.93 -2.51
N HIS A 13 19.32 22.94 -3.40
CA HIS A 13 20.11 22.97 -4.63
C HIS A 13 19.44 23.73 -5.79
N HIS A 14 18.10 23.69 -5.89
CA HIS A 14 17.34 24.33 -6.95
C HIS A 14 16.23 25.21 -6.38
N LYS A 15 16.26 26.51 -6.70
CA LYS A 15 15.29 27.46 -6.14
C LYS A 15 13.88 27.28 -6.69
N ASN A 16 13.71 26.80 -7.92
CA ASN A 16 12.40 26.65 -8.55
C ASN A 16 12.09 25.17 -8.75
N ILE A 17 11.58 24.52 -7.71
CA ILE A 17 11.13 23.13 -7.78
C ILE A 17 9.61 23.04 -7.79
N HIS A 18 9.11 22.02 -8.49
CA HIS A 18 7.73 21.58 -8.43
C HIS A 18 7.63 20.40 -7.47
N THR A 19 6.59 20.36 -6.64
CA THR A 19 6.27 19.20 -5.79
C THR A 19 4.88 18.70 -6.13
N PHE A 20 4.70 17.39 -6.05
CA PHE A 20 3.47 16.72 -6.49
C PHE A 20 2.96 15.79 -5.38
N SER A 21 1.65 15.76 -5.17
CA SER A 21 1.00 14.87 -4.21
C SER A 21 -0.32 14.32 -4.78
N ILE A 22 -0.70 13.14 -4.32
CA ILE A 22 -2.03 12.56 -4.55
C ILE A 22 -2.83 12.66 -3.26
N GLY A 23 -4.10 13.05 -3.38
CA GLY A 23 -5.13 12.87 -2.37
C GLY A 23 -6.26 11.99 -2.89
N PHE A 24 -7.12 11.54 -1.98
CA PHE A 24 -8.22 10.62 -2.30
C PHE A 24 -9.55 11.31 -1.99
N LYS A 25 -10.27 11.71 -3.03
CA LYS A 25 -11.52 12.45 -2.89
C LYS A 25 -12.60 11.63 -2.19
N ASP A 26 -12.66 10.34 -2.51
CA ASP A 26 -13.70 9.44 -2.04
C ASP A 26 -13.32 8.75 -0.71
N GLU A 27 -12.05 8.83 -0.29
CA GLU A 27 -11.50 8.10 0.86
C GLU A 27 -10.61 9.00 1.76
N PRO A 28 -11.21 9.96 2.49
CA PRO A 28 -10.47 10.98 3.23
C PRO A 28 -9.62 10.44 4.39
N PHE A 29 -9.86 9.20 4.83
CA PHE A 29 -9.08 8.58 5.90
C PHE A 29 -7.63 8.27 5.49
N PHE A 30 -7.36 8.14 4.19
CA PHE A 30 -6.05 7.82 3.63
C PHE A 30 -5.38 9.02 2.96
N ASP A 31 -6.02 10.19 3.01
CA ASP A 31 -5.52 11.40 2.38
C ASP A 31 -4.45 12.09 3.27
N GLU A 32 -3.21 12.12 2.79
CA GLU A 32 -2.07 12.78 3.44
C GLU A 32 -1.73 14.16 2.83
N THR A 33 -2.57 14.69 1.95
CA THR A 33 -2.27 15.92 1.20
C THR A 33 -2.06 17.13 2.09
N ASP A 34 -2.71 17.22 3.26
CA ASP A 34 -2.49 18.31 4.20
C ASP A 34 -1.04 18.33 4.74
N HIS A 35 -0.44 17.16 4.96
CA HIS A 35 0.97 17.06 5.31
C HIS A 35 1.86 17.51 4.15
N ALA A 36 1.55 17.08 2.92
CA ALA A 36 2.27 17.47 1.72
C ALA A 36 2.22 18.99 1.48
N LYS A 37 1.04 19.61 1.61
CA LYS A 37 0.83 21.06 1.53
C LYS A 37 1.67 21.80 2.57
N SER A 38 1.69 21.31 3.82
CA SER A 38 2.46 21.93 4.91
C SER A 38 3.96 21.95 4.60
N VAL A 39 4.50 20.83 4.13
CA VAL A 39 5.91 20.73 3.69
C VAL A 39 6.18 21.65 2.50
N ALA A 40 5.32 21.63 1.48
CA ALA A 40 5.48 22.45 0.29
C ALA A 40 5.46 23.96 0.61
N LYS A 41 4.60 24.38 1.54
CA LYS A 41 4.55 25.75 2.06
C LYS A 41 5.84 26.10 2.81
N HIS A 42 6.34 25.19 3.66
CA HIS A 42 7.56 25.39 4.42
C HIS A 42 8.79 25.58 3.52
N ILE A 43 8.93 24.77 2.47
CA ILE A 43 10.07 24.86 1.54
C ILE A 43 9.84 25.87 0.39
N GLY A 44 8.64 26.41 0.25
CA GLY A 44 8.28 27.36 -0.81
C GLY A 44 8.38 26.77 -2.22
N SER A 45 7.88 25.55 -2.44
CA SER A 45 7.84 24.91 -3.76
C SER A 45 6.55 25.24 -4.54
N HIS A 46 6.58 25.10 -5.87
CA HIS A 46 5.36 25.13 -6.69
C HIS A 46 4.60 23.80 -6.51
N HIS A 47 3.65 23.77 -5.58
CA HIS A 47 2.92 22.55 -5.22
C HIS A 47 1.76 22.25 -6.16
N HIS A 48 1.65 20.98 -6.56
CA HIS A 48 0.55 20.43 -7.34
C HIS A 48 -0.07 19.29 -6.56
N GLU A 49 -1.37 19.40 -6.31
CA GLU A 49 -2.14 18.37 -5.61
C GLU A 49 -3.18 17.81 -6.56
N PHE A 50 -3.19 16.48 -6.69
CA PHE A 50 -4.15 15.77 -7.53
C PHE A 50 -5.07 14.93 -6.67
N LYS A 51 -6.34 15.31 -6.59
CA LYS A 51 -7.35 14.53 -5.86
C LYS A 51 -7.99 13.50 -6.77
N LEU A 52 -7.58 12.25 -6.61
CA LEU A 52 -8.09 11.12 -7.37
C LEU A 52 -9.44 10.65 -6.83
N LYS A 53 -10.29 10.19 -7.73
CA LYS A 53 -11.56 9.51 -7.48
C LYS A 53 -11.42 8.03 -7.80
N ASN A 54 -12.34 7.20 -7.30
CA ASN A 54 -12.40 5.78 -7.62
C ASN A 54 -12.52 5.51 -9.13
N THR A 55 -13.16 6.41 -9.88
CA THR A 55 -13.22 6.33 -11.35
C THR A 55 -11.86 6.50 -12.02
N ASP A 56 -10.97 7.34 -11.48
CA ASP A 56 -9.63 7.51 -12.05
C ASP A 56 -8.84 6.20 -11.98
N PHE A 57 -9.04 5.39 -10.94
CA PHE A 57 -8.42 4.07 -10.83
C PHE A 57 -9.01 3.06 -11.81
N LEU A 58 -10.34 3.02 -11.95
CA LEU A 58 -11.04 2.16 -12.92
C LEU A 58 -10.56 2.44 -14.34
N ASP A 59 -10.46 3.72 -14.70
CA ASP A 59 -10.08 4.14 -16.05
C ASP A 59 -8.60 3.85 -16.36
N ASN A 60 -7.76 3.72 -15.33
CA ASN A 60 -6.31 3.52 -15.48
C ASN A 60 -5.84 2.09 -15.24
N ILE A 61 -6.71 1.15 -14.85
CA ILE A 61 -6.29 -0.22 -14.51
C ILE A 61 -5.69 -0.97 -15.71
N HIS A 62 -6.38 -0.96 -16.85
CA HIS A 62 -5.91 -1.63 -18.08
C HIS A 62 -4.66 -0.95 -18.66
N PRO A 63 -4.62 0.40 -18.81
CA PRO A 63 -3.40 1.10 -19.21
C PRO A 63 -2.20 0.83 -18.29
N PHE A 64 -2.41 0.79 -16.97
CA PHE A 64 -1.36 0.48 -16.01
C PHE A 64 -0.81 -0.93 -16.22
N LEU A 65 -1.68 -1.92 -16.37
CA LEU A 65 -1.27 -3.31 -16.58
C LEU A 65 -0.52 -3.52 -17.90
N ASN A 66 -0.86 -2.75 -18.94
CA ASN A 66 -0.12 -2.74 -20.20
C ASN A 66 1.25 -2.04 -20.09
N SER A 67 1.49 -1.27 -19.02
CA SER A 67 2.75 -0.54 -18.80
C SER A 67 3.77 -1.31 -17.96
N ILE A 68 3.38 -2.44 -17.36
CA ILE A 68 4.24 -3.29 -16.54
C ILE A 68 4.47 -4.63 -17.23
N ASP A 69 5.69 -5.17 -17.12
CA ASP A 69 6.04 -6.43 -17.78
C ASP A 69 5.47 -7.66 -17.05
N GLU A 70 5.22 -7.54 -15.75
CA GLU A 70 4.68 -8.61 -14.91
C GLU A 70 3.71 -8.07 -13.83
N PRO A 71 2.78 -8.91 -13.33
CA PRO A 71 1.91 -8.52 -12.23
C PRO A 71 2.71 -8.11 -10.99
N PHE A 72 2.63 -6.83 -10.62
CA PHE A 72 3.32 -6.27 -9.47
C PHE A 72 2.34 -5.99 -8.32
N ALA A 73 2.44 -6.79 -7.25
CA ALA A 73 1.50 -6.75 -6.12
C ALA A 73 1.87 -5.67 -5.08
N ASP A 74 2.02 -4.43 -5.53
CA ASP A 74 2.21 -3.26 -4.68
C ASP A 74 0.98 -2.35 -4.77
N SER A 75 0.34 -2.11 -3.63
CA SER A 75 -0.81 -1.22 -3.51
C SER A 75 -0.53 0.22 -3.97
N SER A 76 0.72 0.65 -3.99
CA SER A 76 1.12 1.98 -4.43
C SER A 76 1.37 2.09 -5.94
N ALA A 77 1.51 0.98 -6.66
CA ALA A 77 1.96 1.00 -8.05
C ALA A 77 1.02 1.76 -8.99
N LEU A 78 -0.30 1.52 -8.86
CA LEU A 78 -1.30 2.24 -9.66
C LEU A 78 -1.34 3.74 -9.32
N ASN A 79 -1.17 4.09 -8.04
CA ASN A 79 -1.06 5.48 -7.60
C ASN A 79 0.16 6.17 -8.25
N VAL A 80 1.32 5.51 -8.24
CA VAL A 80 2.56 6.03 -8.84
C VAL A 80 2.42 6.15 -10.36
N TYR A 81 1.75 5.21 -11.02
CA TYR A 81 1.46 5.28 -12.45
C TYR A 81 0.63 6.53 -12.79
N ILE A 82 -0.49 6.73 -12.10
CA ILE A 82 -1.35 7.91 -12.30
C ILE A 82 -0.58 9.21 -11.97
N LEU A 83 0.15 9.23 -10.85
CA LEU A 83 0.99 10.38 -10.46
C LEU A 83 2.01 10.73 -11.55
N SER A 84 2.65 9.73 -12.14
CA SER A 84 3.66 9.91 -13.18
C SER A 84 3.05 10.52 -14.45
N GLN A 85 1.84 10.08 -14.83
CA GLN A 85 1.10 10.62 -15.97
C GLN A 85 0.67 12.09 -15.77
N LEU A 86 0.43 12.50 -14.52
CA LEU A 86 0.10 13.88 -14.18
C LEU A 86 1.38 14.74 -14.06
N THR A 87 2.40 14.21 -13.40
CA THR A 87 3.69 14.89 -13.17
C THR A 87 4.42 15.22 -14.48
N LYS A 88 4.37 14.31 -15.47
CA LYS A 88 5.03 14.53 -16.77
C LYS A 88 4.51 15.75 -17.55
N LYS A 89 3.32 16.26 -17.21
CA LYS A 89 2.75 17.48 -17.80
C LYS A 89 3.50 18.74 -17.37
N HIS A 90 4.28 18.66 -16.29
CA HIS A 90 4.97 19.79 -15.67
C HIS A 90 6.49 19.67 -15.74
N VAL A 91 7.01 18.46 -15.50
CA VAL A 91 8.46 18.21 -15.44
C VAL A 91 8.82 16.90 -16.15
N LYS A 92 10.06 16.81 -16.66
CA LYS A 92 10.56 15.58 -17.27
C LYS A 92 11.21 14.62 -16.27
N VAL A 93 11.69 15.14 -15.13
CA VAL A 93 12.40 14.39 -14.10
C VAL A 93 11.81 14.74 -12.75
N ALA A 94 11.57 13.73 -11.93
CA ALA A 94 11.09 13.86 -10.55
C ALA A 94 11.93 12.97 -9.62
N LEU A 95 12.11 13.42 -8.38
CA LEU A 95 12.75 12.65 -7.32
C LEU A 95 11.69 12.16 -6.34
N SER A 96 11.81 10.91 -5.89
CA SER A 96 10.96 10.32 -4.85
C SER A 96 11.78 10.00 -3.60
N GLY A 97 11.09 9.78 -2.48
CA GLY A 97 11.68 9.23 -1.25
C GLY A 97 11.52 7.71 -1.15
N ASP A 98 11.29 7.03 -2.27
CA ASP A 98 11.05 5.59 -2.30
C ASP A 98 12.32 4.81 -1.92
N GLY A 99 12.16 3.65 -1.29
CA GLY A 99 13.27 2.83 -0.78
C GLY A 99 13.82 3.20 0.60
N ALA A 100 13.40 4.32 1.19
CA ALA A 100 13.87 4.76 2.50
C ALA A 100 13.47 3.79 3.63
N ASP A 101 12.23 3.29 3.58
CA ASP A 101 11.72 2.36 4.59
C ASP A 101 12.46 1.01 4.57
N GLU A 102 12.91 0.54 3.40
CA GLU A 102 13.74 -0.66 3.24
C GLU A 102 15.11 -0.47 3.88
N LEU A 103 15.74 0.67 3.59
CA LEU A 103 17.09 0.98 4.07
C LEU A 103 17.11 1.17 5.60
N PHE A 104 16.11 1.87 6.13
CA PHE A 104 16.06 2.26 7.54
C PHE A 104 15.09 1.41 8.39
N LYS A 105 14.46 0.39 7.81
CA LYS A 105 13.47 -0.47 8.47
C LYS A 105 12.28 0.33 9.03
N GLY A 106 11.82 1.33 8.29
CA GLY A 106 10.80 2.29 8.75
C GLY A 106 9.36 1.75 8.76
N TYR A 107 9.07 0.69 8.00
CA TYR A 107 7.75 0.08 8.00
C TYR A 107 7.30 -0.41 9.39
N ASN A 108 6.01 -0.22 9.68
CA ASN A 108 5.35 -0.72 10.91
C ASN A 108 5.58 -2.22 11.18
N LYS A 109 5.77 -3.03 10.13
CA LYS A 109 6.11 -4.47 10.24
C LYS A 109 7.43 -4.71 10.99
N HIS A 110 8.45 -3.88 10.77
CA HIS A 110 9.74 -4.00 11.46
C HIS A 110 9.59 -3.69 12.94
N LYS A 111 8.85 -2.63 13.27
CA LYS A 111 8.49 -2.29 14.66
C LYS A 111 7.71 -3.43 15.34
N ALA A 112 6.76 -4.03 14.63
CA ALA A 112 6.00 -5.17 15.14
C ALA A 112 6.90 -6.38 15.43
N ILE A 113 7.83 -6.74 14.53
CA ILE A 113 8.78 -7.84 14.78
C ILE A 113 9.64 -7.56 16.02
N LEU A 114 10.14 -6.33 16.17
CA LEU A 114 10.94 -5.93 17.33
C LEU A 114 10.14 -6.06 18.63
N LEU A 115 8.91 -5.54 18.64
CA LEU A 115 8.01 -5.65 19.79
C LEU A 115 7.68 -7.10 20.12
N ALA A 116 7.48 -7.97 19.13
CA ALA A 116 7.19 -9.39 19.34
C ALA A 116 8.35 -10.19 19.96
N LYS A 117 9.58 -9.64 19.98
CA LYS A 117 10.73 -10.23 20.68
C LYS A 117 10.72 -9.94 22.19
N SER A 118 10.09 -8.85 22.62
CA SER A 118 10.00 -8.51 24.04
C SER A 118 9.14 -9.52 24.81
N ARG A 119 9.54 -9.87 26.05
CA ARG A 119 8.76 -10.77 26.92
C ARG A 119 7.51 -10.08 27.49
N THR A 120 7.56 -8.77 27.69
CA THR A 120 6.46 -7.96 28.25
C THR A 120 5.31 -7.79 27.26
N SER A 121 5.61 -7.59 25.98
CA SER A 121 4.61 -7.46 24.91
C SER A 121 3.79 -8.74 24.75
N LYS A 122 4.44 -9.92 24.85
CA LYS A 122 3.77 -11.23 24.81
C LYS A 122 2.74 -11.38 25.93
N MET A 123 3.11 -11.03 27.17
CA MET A 123 2.20 -11.10 28.32
C MET A 123 1.02 -10.13 28.20
N LEU A 124 1.27 -8.88 27.80
CA LEU A 124 0.23 -7.86 27.59
C LEU A 124 -0.79 -8.27 26.53
N THR A 125 -0.33 -8.85 25.41
CA THR A 125 -1.25 -9.30 24.35
C THR A 125 -2.10 -10.49 24.74
N SER A 126 -1.58 -11.41 25.56
CA SER A 126 -2.35 -12.54 26.09
C SER A 126 -3.42 -12.07 27.07
N ALA A 127 -3.13 -11.06 27.89
CA ALA A 127 -4.11 -10.48 28.81
C ALA A 127 -5.24 -9.74 28.08
N MET A 128 -4.95 -9.08 26.96
CA MET A 128 -5.95 -8.37 26.15
C MET A 128 -6.70 -9.29 25.15
N HIS A 129 -6.59 -10.61 25.25
CA HIS A 129 -7.19 -11.58 24.31
C HIS A 129 -8.73 -11.51 24.17
N PRO A 130 -9.52 -11.57 25.26
CA PRO A 130 -10.97 -11.69 25.15
C PRO A 130 -11.65 -10.42 24.62
N LEU A 131 -11.11 -9.24 24.94
CA LEU A 131 -11.71 -7.94 24.58
C LEU A 131 -11.67 -7.61 23.09
N THR A 132 -10.70 -8.12 22.33
CA THR A 132 -10.58 -7.77 20.90
C THR A 132 -11.41 -8.66 19.98
N ASN A 133 -11.89 -9.81 20.45
CA ASN A 133 -12.71 -10.73 19.63
C ASN A 133 -14.16 -10.24 19.48
N LEU A 134 -14.59 -9.29 20.30
CA LEU A 134 -15.93 -8.73 20.31
C LEU A 134 -16.05 -7.43 19.49
N MET A 135 -14.93 -6.87 19.00
CA MET A 135 -14.95 -5.61 18.27
C MET A 135 -14.92 -5.81 16.76
N PRO A 136 -15.75 -5.07 15.99
CA PRO A 136 -15.74 -5.15 14.53
C PRO A 136 -14.36 -4.75 13.98
N LYS A 137 -13.83 -5.57 13.08
CA LYS A 137 -12.53 -5.37 12.43
C LYS A 137 -12.79 -4.74 11.06
N SER A 138 -12.33 -3.52 10.84
CA SER A 138 -12.49 -2.77 9.58
C SER A 138 -11.36 -1.76 9.42
N ARG A 139 -11.08 -1.37 8.17
CA ARG A 139 -10.11 -0.32 7.82
C ARG A 139 -10.72 1.09 7.84
N GLN A 140 -12.05 1.20 7.94
CA GLN A 140 -12.81 2.45 7.79
C GLN A 140 -12.89 3.32 9.05
N GLY A 141 -12.28 2.91 10.17
CA GLY A 141 -12.33 3.67 11.42
C GLY A 141 -11.13 3.45 12.33
N LYS A 142 -10.78 4.47 13.14
CA LYS A 142 -9.59 4.45 14.00
C LYS A 142 -9.62 3.27 14.99
N LEU A 143 -10.74 3.04 15.67
CA LEU A 143 -10.87 1.96 16.66
C LEU A 143 -10.83 0.57 16.02
N GLN A 144 -11.54 0.40 14.90
CA GLN A 144 -11.60 -0.85 14.16
C GLN A 144 -10.23 -1.20 13.55
N ASN A 145 -9.48 -0.21 13.05
CA ASN A 145 -8.11 -0.41 12.56
C ASN A 145 -7.16 -0.80 13.69
N GLN A 146 -7.31 -0.22 14.89
CA GLN A 146 -6.52 -0.60 16.06
C GLN A 146 -6.83 -2.03 16.51
N SER A 147 -8.10 -2.43 16.56
CA SER A 147 -8.50 -3.82 16.84
C SER A 147 -7.86 -4.80 15.85
N ARG A 148 -7.91 -4.49 14.55
CA ARG A 148 -7.27 -5.28 13.48
C ARG A 148 -5.74 -5.39 13.68
N LYS A 149 -5.06 -4.28 14.02
CA LYS A 149 -3.61 -4.29 14.27
C LYS A 149 -3.26 -5.17 15.47
N ILE A 150 -4.05 -5.12 16.55
CA ILE A 150 -3.85 -5.97 17.74
C ILE A 150 -4.05 -7.45 17.37
N ASP A 151 -5.10 -7.78 16.63
CA ASP A 151 -5.35 -9.16 16.16
C ASP A 151 -4.20 -9.67 15.28
N LYS A 152 -3.73 -8.86 14.31
CA LYS A 152 -2.58 -9.21 13.46
C LYS A 152 -1.30 -9.38 14.28
N PHE A 153 -1.08 -8.55 15.30
CA PHE A 153 0.07 -8.65 16.20
C PHE A 153 0.00 -9.88 17.11
N LYS A 154 -1.19 -10.28 17.58
CA LYS A 154 -1.40 -11.54 18.33
C LYS A 154 -1.00 -12.75 17.50
N LYS A 155 -1.51 -12.84 16.26
CA LYS A 155 -1.15 -13.90 15.31
C LYS A 155 0.37 -13.91 15.07
N LEU A 156 0.98 -12.74 14.91
CA LEU A 156 2.43 -12.59 14.72
C LEU A 156 3.26 -13.23 15.86
N ILE A 157 2.86 -13.03 17.12
CA ILE A 157 3.61 -13.55 18.28
C ILE A 157 3.69 -15.08 18.30
N GLY A 158 2.64 -15.76 17.82
CA GLY A 158 2.57 -17.22 17.79
C GLY A 158 3.47 -17.90 16.75
N HIS A 159 4.07 -17.14 15.85
CA HIS A 159 4.88 -17.68 14.76
C HIS A 159 6.39 -17.72 15.08
N SER A 160 7.13 -18.61 14.40
CA SER A 160 8.60 -18.56 14.38
C SER A 160 9.10 -17.34 13.60
N ASP A 161 10.35 -16.91 13.81
CA ASP A 161 10.85 -15.66 13.22
C ASP A 161 10.85 -15.65 11.67
N LYS A 162 11.09 -16.79 11.02
CA LYS A 162 10.96 -16.92 9.56
C LYS A 162 9.52 -16.75 9.10
N VAL A 163 8.57 -17.37 9.82
CA VAL A 163 7.14 -17.32 9.50
C VAL A 163 6.56 -15.93 9.79
N LYS A 164 7.06 -15.20 10.80
CA LYS A 164 6.66 -13.81 11.07
C LYS A 164 6.90 -12.89 9.88
N GLN A 165 8.04 -13.01 9.22
CA GLN A 165 8.36 -12.20 8.05
C GLN A 165 7.41 -12.50 6.89
N GLN A 166 7.16 -13.78 6.61
CA GLN A 166 6.23 -14.22 5.57
C GLN A 166 4.80 -13.74 5.87
N PHE A 167 4.34 -13.90 7.11
CA PHE A 167 3.01 -13.44 7.54
C PHE A 167 2.82 -11.93 7.40
N LEU A 168 3.87 -11.13 7.69
CA LEU A 168 3.81 -9.68 7.53
C LEU A 168 3.95 -9.21 6.08
N ALA A 169 4.54 -10.02 5.22
CA ALA A 169 4.64 -9.77 3.78
C ALA A 169 3.32 -10.08 3.04
N GLN A 170 2.40 -10.83 3.65
CA GLN A 170 1.10 -11.15 3.06
C GLN A 170 0.14 -9.95 3.16
N LEU A 171 -0.44 -9.59 2.00
CA LEU A 171 -1.49 -8.58 1.86
C LEU A 171 -2.83 -9.08 2.42
N SER A 172 -3.19 -10.32 2.10
CA SER A 172 -4.41 -11.01 2.52
C SER A 172 -4.13 -12.45 2.91
N ASP A 173 -5.06 -13.09 3.61
CA ASP A 173 -5.02 -14.54 3.81
C ASP A 173 -5.66 -15.30 2.63
N GLY A 174 -5.45 -16.62 2.58
CA GLY A 174 -5.95 -17.44 1.48
C GLY A 174 -7.48 -17.50 1.37
N GLN A 175 -8.23 -17.22 2.45
CA GLN A 175 -9.69 -17.17 2.40
C GLN A 175 -10.15 -15.85 1.79
N GLU A 176 -9.58 -14.74 2.26
CA GLU A 176 -9.82 -13.40 1.72
C GLU A 176 -9.44 -13.34 0.24
N ALA A 177 -8.25 -13.84 -0.15
CA ALA A 177 -7.85 -13.93 -1.54
C ALA A 177 -8.84 -14.73 -2.41
N ASN A 178 -9.35 -15.86 -1.92
CA ASN A 178 -10.34 -16.66 -2.65
C ASN A 178 -11.71 -15.97 -2.75
N ALA A 179 -12.07 -15.16 -1.77
CA ALA A 179 -13.32 -14.39 -1.81
C ALA A 179 -13.29 -13.28 -2.87
N LEU A 180 -12.09 -12.83 -3.28
CA LEU A 180 -11.91 -11.83 -4.35
C LEU A 180 -12.03 -12.43 -5.75
N LEU A 181 -11.92 -13.76 -5.87
CA LEU A 181 -11.99 -14.44 -7.15
C LEU A 181 -13.43 -14.74 -7.51
N LYS A 182 -13.85 -14.38 -8.72
CA LYS A 182 -15.19 -14.75 -9.24
C LYS A 182 -15.37 -16.27 -9.32
N LYS A 183 -14.28 -17.00 -9.56
CA LYS A 183 -14.22 -18.47 -9.56
C LYS A 183 -13.03 -18.91 -8.73
N ARG A 184 -13.24 -19.83 -7.78
CA ARG A 184 -12.14 -20.42 -7.01
C ARG A 184 -11.17 -21.11 -7.97
N GLN A 185 -9.92 -20.67 -7.92
CA GLN A 185 -8.85 -21.25 -8.73
C GLN A 185 -8.07 -22.28 -7.90
N SER A 186 -7.67 -23.37 -8.54
CA SER A 186 -6.82 -24.37 -7.90
C SER A 186 -5.38 -23.86 -7.76
N SER A 187 -4.62 -24.38 -6.80
CA SER A 187 -3.18 -24.08 -6.70
C SER A 187 -2.42 -24.48 -7.97
N ALA A 188 -2.89 -25.49 -8.69
CA ALA A 188 -2.32 -25.92 -9.97
C ALA A 188 -2.49 -24.85 -11.07
N TYR A 189 -3.60 -24.10 -11.06
CA TYR A 189 -3.81 -22.96 -11.97
C TYR A 189 -2.80 -21.84 -11.70
N PHE A 190 -2.62 -21.43 -10.44
CA PHE A 190 -1.61 -20.42 -10.12
C PHE A 190 -0.19 -20.89 -10.49
N ASN A 191 0.13 -22.15 -10.21
CA ASN A 191 1.42 -22.73 -10.58
C ASN A 191 1.62 -22.83 -12.09
N SER A 192 0.55 -22.89 -12.90
CA SER A 192 0.65 -22.91 -14.37
C SER A 192 0.94 -21.52 -14.95
N LEU A 193 0.53 -20.44 -14.27
CA LEU A 193 0.84 -19.06 -14.65
C LEU A 193 2.36 -18.84 -14.72
N PHE A 194 3.08 -19.33 -13.71
CA PHE A 194 4.55 -19.23 -13.65
C PHE A 194 5.29 -20.17 -14.62
N LYS A 195 4.58 -21.12 -15.26
CA LYS A 195 5.16 -22.03 -16.25
C LYS A 195 5.04 -21.50 -17.69
N HIS A 196 4.08 -20.62 -17.98
CA HIS A 196 3.76 -20.17 -19.35
C HIS A 196 4.23 -18.75 -19.70
N SER A 197 4.75 -17.97 -18.75
CA SER A 197 4.98 -16.54 -18.99
C SER A 197 6.30 -16.23 -19.70
N LYS A 198 6.28 -16.21 -21.03
CA LYS A 198 7.06 -15.19 -21.77
C LYS A 198 6.22 -13.96 -22.13
N THR A 199 4.89 -14.03 -22.04
CA THR A 199 4.00 -12.87 -22.21
C THR A 199 2.60 -13.17 -21.66
N PHE A 200 2.07 -12.27 -20.83
CA PHE A 200 0.71 -12.35 -20.25
C PHE A 200 -0.34 -11.68 -21.17
N HIS A 201 -0.53 -12.17 -22.40
CA HIS A 201 -1.40 -11.50 -23.38
C HIS A 201 -2.88 -11.90 -23.36
N SER A 202 -3.31 -12.82 -22.49
CA SER A 202 -4.69 -13.35 -22.53
C SER A 202 -5.27 -13.63 -21.15
N PHE A 203 -5.12 -12.70 -20.21
CA PHE A 203 -5.69 -12.81 -18.87
C PHE A 203 -6.88 -11.84 -18.73
N PRO A 204 -8.13 -12.30 -18.88
CA PRO A 204 -9.30 -11.47 -18.65
C PRO A 204 -9.46 -11.21 -17.14
N LEU A 205 -8.97 -10.05 -16.67
CA LEU A 205 -9.08 -9.64 -15.27
C LEU A 205 -10.53 -9.53 -14.81
N GLU A 206 -11.39 -9.05 -15.69
CA GLU A 206 -12.82 -8.91 -15.45
C GLU A 206 -13.49 -10.25 -15.18
N ASP A 207 -12.99 -11.35 -15.75
CA ASP A 207 -13.51 -12.70 -15.50
C ASP A 207 -12.93 -13.36 -14.25
N THR A 208 -11.77 -12.87 -13.80
CA THR A 208 -10.99 -13.52 -12.74
C THR A 208 -11.15 -12.83 -11.38
N PHE A 209 -11.19 -11.50 -11.38
CA PHE A 209 -11.26 -10.68 -10.17
C PHE A 209 -12.51 -9.82 -10.15
N ASP A 210 -13.03 -9.58 -8.94
CA ASP A 210 -13.97 -8.48 -8.72
C ASP A 210 -13.19 -7.16 -8.60
N LEU A 211 -13.12 -6.42 -9.70
CA LEU A 211 -12.35 -5.17 -9.78
C LEU A 211 -12.86 -4.12 -8.78
N GLU A 212 -14.14 -4.13 -8.45
CA GLU A 212 -14.73 -3.19 -7.48
C GLU A 212 -14.21 -3.48 -6.06
N VAL A 213 -14.00 -4.75 -5.73
CA VAL A 213 -13.43 -5.18 -4.44
C VAL A 213 -11.92 -4.97 -4.39
N VAL A 214 -11.20 -5.24 -5.50
CA VAL A 214 -9.76 -4.98 -5.60
C VAL A 214 -9.47 -3.48 -5.40
N LEU A 215 -10.28 -2.60 -5.97
CA LEU A 215 -10.15 -1.15 -5.78
C LEU A 215 -10.40 -0.71 -4.34
N LYS A 216 -11.40 -1.28 -3.65
CA LYS A 216 -11.64 -1.05 -2.22
C LYS A 216 -10.51 -1.55 -1.30
N MET A 217 -9.57 -2.33 -1.82
CA MET A 217 -8.37 -2.76 -1.07
C MET A 217 -7.16 -1.87 -1.34
N ILE A 218 -7.11 -1.23 -2.51
CA ILE A 218 -6.05 -0.30 -2.94
C ILE A 218 -6.30 1.08 -2.33
N CYS A 219 -7.55 1.51 -2.28
CA CYS A 219 -8.01 2.70 -1.55
C CYS A 219 -8.30 2.36 -0.09
#